data_AF-A0A961H508-F1
#
_entry.id   AF-A0A961H508-F1
#
_cell.length_a   1.000
_cell.length_b   1.000
_cell.length_c   1.000
_cell.angle_alpha   90.00
_cell.angle_beta   90.00
_cell.angle_gamma   90.00
#
_symmetry.space_group_name_H-M   'P 1'
#
loop_
_entity.id
_entity.type
_entity.pdbx_description
1 polymer ?
#
loop_
_entity_poly.entity_id
_entity_poly.type
_entity_poly.pdbx_seq_one_letter_code
_entity_poly.pdbx_strand_id
1 'polypeptide(L)' 'LERENDEKTSSVHFLRFELSPSMIRSLRDGAKLSAGVDHDAYRVVVEEVPEGVRRSLIGDLKFQN' A
#
# COMPACT_ATOMS: atom_id res chain seq x y z
N LEU A 1 -1.51 -1.49 -19.15
CA LEU A 1 -0.21 -2.00 -19.64
C LEU A 1 -0.52 -3.22 -20.49
N GLU A 2 -0.25 -3.17 -21.79
CA GLU A 2 -0.41 -4.32 -22.66
C GLU A 2 0.60 -5.41 -22.25
N ARG A 3 0.15 -6.67 -22.27
CA ARG A 3 1.00 -7.83 -21.97
C ARG A 3 1.68 -8.27 -23.26
N GLU A 4 3.00 -8.35 -23.23
CA GLU A 4 3.80 -8.73 -24.42
C GLU A 4 3.69 -10.23 -24.76
N ASN A 5 3.25 -11.09 -23.82
CA ASN A 5 2.97 -12.53 -23.98
C ASN A 5 2.45 -13.21 -22.69
N ASP A 6 1.90 -14.44 -22.80
CA ASP A 6 1.28 -15.23 -21.71
C ASP A 6 2.29 -15.86 -20.71
N GLU A 7 3.58 -15.91 -21.05
CA GLU A 7 4.62 -16.51 -20.19
C GLU A 7 5.37 -15.49 -19.29
N LYS A 8 5.38 -14.20 -19.63
CA LYS A 8 6.01 -13.20 -18.75
C LYS A 8 5.09 -12.89 -17.56
N THR A 9 5.51 -13.32 -16.38
CA THR A 9 5.17 -12.61 -15.15
C THR A 9 5.72 -11.19 -15.29
N SER A 10 4.84 -10.21 -15.49
CA SER A 10 5.25 -8.81 -15.64
C SER A 10 6.16 -8.42 -14.48
N SER A 11 7.35 -7.88 -14.74
CA SER A 11 8.23 -7.38 -13.67
C SER A 11 7.68 -6.12 -12.99
N VAL A 12 6.63 -5.52 -13.57
CA VAL A 12 5.96 -4.33 -13.06
C VAL A 12 4.48 -4.61 -12.88
N HIS A 13 3.99 -4.36 -11.67
CA HIS A 13 2.57 -4.48 -11.33
C HIS A 13 2.05 -3.13 -10.81
N PHE A 14 0.86 -2.75 -11.26
CA PHE A 14 0.12 -1.66 -10.66
C PHE A 14 -0.84 -2.22 -9.62
N LEU A 15 -0.76 -1.71 -8.40
CA LEU A 15 -1.60 -2.11 -7.28
C LEU A 15 -2.48 -0.94 -6.86
N ARG A 16 -3.66 -1.27 -6.33
CA ARG A 16 -4.57 -0.32 -5.69
C ARG A 16 -4.94 -0.87 -4.32
N PHE A 17 -4.72 -0.05 -3.30
CA PHE A 17 -5.12 -0.35 -1.94
C PHE A 17 -6.34 0.50 -1.61
N GLU A 18 -7.48 -0.14 -1.38
CA GLU A 18 -8.69 0.55 -0.96
C GLU A 18 -8.74 0.61 0.56
N LEU A 19 -8.84 1.82 1.11
CA LEU A 19 -8.96 2.03 2.55
C LEU A 19 -10.37 2.48 2.89
N SER A 20 -10.92 1.91 3.96
CA SER A 20 -12.19 2.37 4.51
C SER A 20 -12.03 3.75 5.17
N PRO A 21 -13.12 4.53 5.33
CA PRO A 21 -13.08 5.82 6.02
C PRO A 21 -12.48 5.74 7.44
N SER A 22 -12.74 4.67 8.18
CA SER A 22 -12.19 4.47 9.52
C SER A 22 -10.67 4.25 9.50
N MET A 23 -10.14 3.49 8.54
CA MET A 23 -8.69 3.31 8.36
C MET A 23 -8.00 4.63 8.01
N ILE A 24 -8.59 5.41 7.10
CA ILE A 24 -8.09 6.74 6.72
C ILE A 24 -8.04 7.65 7.95
N ARG A 25 -9.09 7.64 8.77
CA ARG A 25 -9.14 8.42 10.01
C ARG A 25 -8.05 7.97 11.00
N SER A 26 -7.89 6.67 11.23
CA SER A 26 -6.84 6.14 12.11
C SER A 26 -5.43 6.56 11.67
N LEU A 27 -5.14 6.51 10.37
CA LEU A 27 -3.84 6.95 9.84
C LEU A 27 -3.60 8.45 10.08
N ARG A 28 -4.64 9.29 9.93
CA ARG A 28 -4.58 10.73 10.23
C ARG A 28 -4.36 10.99 11.73
N ASP A 29 -4.99 10.20 12.59
CA ASP A 29 -4.85 10.29 14.05
C ASP A 29 -3.51 9.73 14.55
N GLY A 30 -2.63 9.30 13.64
CA GLY A 30 -1.25 8.90 13.96
C GLY A 30 -1.04 7.41 14.12
N ALA A 31 -2.00 6.56 13.73
CA ALA A 31 -1.80 5.12 13.70
C ALA A 31 -0.57 4.76 12.85
N LYS A 32 0.15 3.72 13.29
CA LYS A 32 1.26 3.15 12.53
C LYS A 32 0.74 2.52 11.24
N LEU A 33 1.57 2.56 10.20
CA LEU A 33 1.32 1.87 8.94
C LEU A 33 2.40 0.81 8.78
N SER A 34 1.98 -0.44 8.57
CA SER A 34 2.86 -1.56 8.23
C SER A 34 2.57 -1.99 6.80
N ALA A 35 3.54 -2.57 6.11
CA ALA A 35 3.38 -3.09 4.76
C ALA A 35 4.20 -4.37 4.59
N GLY A 36 3.72 -5.33 3.80
CA GLY A 36 4.43 -6.59 3.63
C GLY A 36 3.92 -7.43 2.48
N VAL A 37 4.64 -8.52 2.21
CA VAL A 37 4.27 -9.58 1.28
C VAL A 37 4.16 -10.86 2.08
N ASP A 38 3.04 -11.58 1.94
CA ASP A 38 2.80 -12.87 2.59
C ASP A 38 2.60 -13.96 1.54
N HIS A 39 3.59 -14.12 0.67
CA HIS A 39 3.65 -15.21 -0.29
C HIS A 39 4.61 -16.29 0.24
N ASP A 40 4.28 -17.57 0.11
CA ASP A 40 5.08 -18.67 0.67
C ASP A 40 6.55 -18.64 0.22
N ALA A 41 6.79 -18.27 -1.04
CA ALA A 41 8.14 -18.12 -1.60
C ALA A 41 8.84 -16.79 -1.24
N TYR A 42 8.13 -15.82 -0.66
CA TYR A 42 8.69 -14.51 -0.32
C TYR A 42 7.84 -13.79 0.75
N ARG A 43 8.24 -13.94 2.01
CA ARG A 43 7.60 -13.30 3.17
C ARG A 43 8.47 -12.17 3.70
N VAL A 44 7.92 -10.96 3.74
CA VAL A 44 8.61 -9.78 4.29
C VAL A 44 7.60 -8.84 4.92
N VAL A 45 7.99 -8.21 6.02
CA VAL A 45 7.20 -7.19 6.71
C VAL A 45 8.07 -5.98 6.99
N VAL A 46 7.55 -4.81 6.65
CA VAL A 46 7.97 -3.51 7.16
C VAL A 46 7.02 -3.20 8.32
N GLU A 47 7.49 -3.44 9.54
CA GLU A 47 6.71 -3.27 10.77
C GLU A 47 6.21 -1.83 10.92
N GLU A 48 7.02 -0.85 10.53
CA GLU A 48 6.64 0.55 10.58
C GLU A 48 7.19 1.30 9.36
N VAL A 49 6.29 1.77 8.51
CA VAL A 49 6.61 2.63 7.38
C VAL A 49 7.14 3.96 7.93
N PRO A 50 8.31 4.44 7.47
CA PRO A 50 8.90 5.70 7.94
C PRO A 50 7.90 6.87 7.91
N GLU A 51 7.94 7.70 8.95
CA GLU A 51 6.93 8.75 9.16
C GLU A 51 6.77 9.69 7.95
N GLY A 52 7.87 10.10 7.31
CA GLY A 52 7.82 10.96 6.13
C GLY A 52 7.02 10.34 4.97
N VAL A 53 7.22 9.04 4.74
CA VAL A 53 6.48 8.28 3.71
C VAL A 53 5.02 8.09 4.14
N ARG A 54 4.77 7.73 5.40
CA ARG A 54 3.41 7.61 5.95
C ARG A 54 2.61 8.91 5.74
N ARG A 55 3.20 10.05 6.07
CA ARG A 55 2.58 11.37 5.91
C ARG A 55 2.33 11.71 4.44
N SER A 56 3.26 11.39 3.56
CA SER A 56 3.09 11.57 2.12
C SER A 56 1.88 10.79 1.60
N LEU A 57 1.79 9.49 1.94
CA LEU A 57 0.69 8.61 1.51
C LEU A 57 -0.67 9.05 2.05
N ILE A 58 -0.74 9.55 3.29
CA ILE A 58 -1.97 10.12 3.85
C ILE A 58 -2.46 11.32 3.01
N GLY A 59 -1.54 12.08 2.40
CA GLY A 59 -1.87 13.20 1.52
C GLY A 59 -2.66 12.82 0.27
N ASP A 60 -2.53 11.57 -0.19
CA ASP A 60 -3.21 11.07 -1.40
C ASP A 60 -4.67 10.64 -1.13
N LEU A 61 -5.05 10.49 0.14
CA LEU A 61 -6.36 9.95 0.54
C LEU A 61 -7.42 11.05 0.66
N LYS A 62 -8.45 10.97 -0.20
CA LYS A 62 -9.62 11.87 -0.19
C LYS A 62 -10.50 11.60 1.03
N PHE A 63 -11.06 12.67 1.58
CA PHE A 63 -12.02 12.61 2.67
C PHE A 63 -13.40 13.02 2.15
N GLN A 64 -14.43 12.24 2.50
CA GLN A 64 -15.82 12.69 2.35
C GLN A 64 -16.23 13.28 3.70
N ASN A 65 -16.46 14.59 3.72
CA ASN A 65 -17.13 15.26 4.85
C ASN A 65 -18.61 14.89 4.87
#